data_AF-A0A348WEM2-F1
#
_entry.id   AF-A0A348WEM2-F1
#
_cell.length_a   1.000
_cell.length_b   1.000
_cell.length_c   1.000
_cell.angle_alpha   90.00
_cell.angle_beta   90.00
_cell.angle_gamma   90.00
#
_symmetry.space_group_name_H-M   'P 1'
#
loop_
_entity.id
_entity.type
_entity.pdbx_description
1 polymer ?
#
loop_
_entity_poly.entity_id
_entity_poly.type
_entity_poly.pdbx_seq_one_letter_code
_entity_poly.pdbx_strand_id
1 'polypeptide(L)'
;MIRTPLRPLARILKARHQGENPDAIERENIRLRHEEMRDRDRRRAEGRLLVMGAMFFCAFIVIGGRMAVLAQSEPAEPRASAAGASILAQRADIVDRKGRILATNFDTHSLYAQPQQMIEPERAVR
;
A
#
# COMPACT_ATOMS: atom_id res chain seq x y z
N MET A 1 -41.77 0.42 -5.08
CA MET A 1 -41.06 0.67 -6.36
C MET A 1 -41.71 -0.17 -7.45
N ILE A 2 -42.27 0.47 -8.47
CA ILE A 2 -42.87 -0.20 -9.63
C ILE A 2 -41.74 -0.47 -10.61
N ARG A 3 -41.51 -1.74 -10.97
CA ARG A 3 -40.49 -2.10 -11.96
C ARG A 3 -40.96 -1.65 -13.33
N THR A 4 -40.12 -0.90 -14.05
CA THR A 4 -40.42 -0.49 -15.42
C THR A 4 -40.45 -1.72 -16.33
N PRO A 5 -41.58 -2.03 -16.98
CA PRO A 5 -41.67 -3.21 -17.84
C PRO A 5 -40.81 -3.03 -19.10
N LEU A 6 -40.15 -4.11 -19.52
CA LEU A 6 -39.31 -4.13 -20.73
C LEU A 6 -40.10 -3.72 -21.99
N ARG A 7 -41.38 -4.06 -22.02
CA ARG A 7 -42.32 -3.74 -23.09
C ARG A 7 -43.58 -3.12 -22.47
N PRO A 8 -43.81 -1.81 -22.58
CA PRO A 8 -44.94 -1.15 -21.95
C PRO A 8 -46.22 -1.44 -22.73
N LEU A 9 -46.85 -2.58 -22.43
CA LEU A 9 -48.00 -3.11 -23.17
C LEU A 9 -49.16 -2.11 -23.25
N ALA A 10 -49.46 -1.37 -22.18
CA ALA A 10 -50.52 -0.35 -22.19
C ALA A 10 -50.26 0.74 -23.25
N ARG A 11 -49.00 1.19 -23.40
CA ARG A 11 -48.61 2.19 -24.42
C ARG A 11 -48.64 1.60 -25.82
N ILE A 12 -48.18 0.36 -25.98
CA ILE A 12 -48.13 -0.35 -27.27
C ILE A 12 -49.53 -0.68 -27.78
N LEU A 13 -50.42 -1.15 -26.92
CA LEU A 13 -51.80 -1.48 -27.28
C LEU A 13 -52.59 -0.23 -27.68
N LYS A 14 -52.38 0.88 -26.95
CA LYS A 14 -52.96 2.18 -27.31
C LYS A 14 -52.46 2.68 -28.67
N ALA A 15 -51.15 2.62 -28.92
CA ALA A 15 -50.56 3.02 -30.20
C ALA A 15 -51.08 2.16 -31.37
N ARG A 16 -51.17 0.83 -31.19
CA ARG A 16 -51.77 -0.06 -32.20
C ARG A 16 -53.23 0.27 -32.49
N HIS A 17 -54.03 0.55 -31.46
CA HIS A 17 -55.43 0.93 -31.63
C HIS A 17 -55.58 2.27 -32.40
N GLN A 18 -54.58 3.15 -32.31
CA GLN A 18 -54.53 4.43 -33.01
C GLN A 18 -53.88 4.33 -34.41
N GLY A 19 -53.41 3.14 -34.82
CA GLY A 19 -52.72 2.94 -36.10
C GLY A 19 -51.27 3.42 -36.13
N GLU A 20 -50.69 3.77 -34.98
CA GLU A 20 -49.30 4.22 -34.85
C GLU A 20 -48.32 3.03 -34.83
N ASN A 21 -47.09 3.24 -35.31
CA ASN A 21 -46.05 2.21 -35.27
C ASN A 21 -45.49 2.02 -33.83
N PRO A 22 -45.66 0.85 -33.20
CA PRO A 22 -45.15 0.58 -31.84
C PRO A 22 -43.62 0.52 -31.75
N ASP A 23 -42.90 0.33 -32.86
CA ASP A 23 -41.44 0.24 -32.90
C ASP A 23 -40.76 1.51 -32.40
N ALA A 24 -41.45 2.66 -32.50
CA ALA A 24 -40.97 3.92 -31.96
C ALA A 24 -40.89 3.88 -30.42
N ILE A 25 -41.89 3.26 -29.77
CA ILE A 25 -41.97 3.12 -28.31
C ILE A 25 -40.89 2.15 -27.81
N GLU A 26 -40.65 1.06 -28.55
CA GLU A 26 -39.60 0.10 -28.18
C GLU A 26 -38.20 0.69 -28.34
N ARG A 27 -37.94 1.41 -29.44
CA ARG A 27 -36.68 2.13 -29.65
C ARG A 27 -36.42 3.17 -28.55
N GLU A 28 -37.46 3.93 -28.16
CA GLU A 28 -37.36 4.89 -27.06
C GLU A 28 -37.00 4.20 -25.74
N ASN A 29 -37.69 3.10 -25.39
CA ASN A 29 -37.47 2.39 -24.14
C ASN A 29 -36.06 1.75 -24.10
N ILE A 30 -35.59 1.21 -25.22
CA ILE A 30 -34.22 0.70 -25.35
C ILE A 30 -33.21 1.83 -25.16
N ARG A 31 -33.42 2.99 -25.79
CA ARG A 31 -32.53 4.16 -25.68
C ARG A 31 -32.41 4.65 -24.24
N LEU A 32 -33.54 4.88 -23.56
CA LEU A 32 -33.58 5.33 -22.16
C LEU A 32 -32.82 4.37 -21.23
N ARG A 33 -32.97 3.06 -21.44
CA ARG A 33 -32.23 2.06 -20.64
C ARG A 33 -30.72 2.10 -20.88
N HIS A 34 -30.29 2.30 -22.12
CA HIS A 34 -28.86 2.44 -22.41
C HIS A 34 -28.29 3.71 -21.80
N GLU A 35 -29.04 4.82 -21.82
CA GLU A 35 -28.66 6.06 -21.14
C GLU A 35 -28.54 5.85 -19.62
N GLU A 36 -29.53 5.23 -18.97
CA GLU A 36 -29.48 4.90 -17.55
C GLU A 36 -28.31 3.96 -17.18
N MET A 37 -28.03 2.95 -18.03
CA MET A 37 -26.89 2.05 -17.82
C MET A 37 -25.57 2.81 -17.92
N ARG A 38 -25.40 3.63 -18.96
CA ARG A 38 -24.21 4.48 -19.14
C ARG A 38 -24.01 5.43 -17.96
N ASP A 39 -25.06 6.08 -17.50
CA ASP A 39 -24.99 7.04 -16.38
C ASP A 39 -24.61 6.34 -15.07
N ARG A 40 -25.18 5.16 -14.80
CA ARG A 40 -24.83 4.37 -13.62
C ARG A 40 -23.39 3.91 -13.65
N ASP A 41 -22.92 3.39 -14.78
CA ASP A 41 -21.54 2.93 -14.93
C ASP A 41 -20.55 4.10 -14.79
N ARG A 42 -20.89 5.26 -15.38
CA ARG A 42 -20.13 6.50 -15.26
C ARG A 42 -20.03 6.96 -13.81
N ARG A 43 -21.16 7.09 -13.09
CA ARG A 43 -21.16 7.49 -11.67
C ARG A 43 -20.34 6.54 -10.80
N ARG A 44 -20.40 5.23 -11.07
CA ARG A 44 -19.60 4.23 -10.35
C ARG A 44 -18.11 4.40 -10.62
N ALA A 45 -17.72 4.64 -11.88
CA ALA A 45 -16.33 4.89 -12.26
C ALA A 45 -15.79 6.18 -11.63
N GLU A 46 -16.54 7.28 -11.72
CA GLU A 46 -16.21 8.57 -11.10
C GLU A 46 -16.08 8.44 -9.58
N GLY A 47 -17.02 7.74 -8.92
CA GLY A 47 -16.95 7.47 -7.48
C GLY A 47 -15.71 6.68 -7.07
N ARG A 48 -15.32 5.66 -7.84
CA ARG A 48 -14.09 4.89 -7.59
C ARG A 48 -12.83 5.75 -7.71
N LEU A 49 -12.77 6.60 -8.73
CA LEU A 49 -11.64 7.52 -8.92
C LEU A 49 -11.54 8.53 -7.78
N LEU A 50 -12.68 9.07 -7.32
CA LEU A 50 -12.72 9.99 -6.19
C LEU A 50 -12.25 9.33 -4.89
N VAL A 51 -12.70 8.11 -4.60
CA VAL A 51 -12.26 7.35 -3.42
C VAL A 51 -10.75 7.05 -3.47
N MET A 52 -10.24 6.62 -4.63
CA MET A 52 -8.81 6.39 -4.83
C MET A 52 -8.01 7.68 -4.58
N GLY A 53 -8.42 8.79 -5.20
CA GLY A 53 -7.77 10.09 -5.02
C GLY A 53 -7.75 10.55 -3.57
N ALA A 54 -8.89 10.44 -2.87
CA ALA A 54 -9.00 10.80 -1.46
C ALA A 54 -8.10 9.93 -0.57
N MET A 55 -8.00 8.62 -0.85
CA MET A 55 -7.13 7.71 -0.09
C MET A 55 -5.65 8.08 -0.23
N PHE A 56 -5.19 8.34 -1.45
CA PHE A 56 -3.82 8.79 -1.68
C PHE A 56 -3.55 10.14 -1.02
N PHE A 57 -4.49 11.09 -1.14
CA PHE A 57 -4.38 12.40 -0.49
C PHE A 57 -4.22 12.26 1.04
N CYS A 58 -5.05 11.44 1.69
CA CYS A 58 -4.92 11.15 3.11
C CYS A 58 -3.57 10.49 3.46
N ALA A 59 -3.11 9.53 2.66
CA ALA A 59 -1.81 8.89 2.88
C ALA A 59 -0.66 9.90 2.80
N PHE A 60 -0.66 10.80 1.82
CA PHE A 60 0.34 11.86 1.70
C PHE A 60 0.28 12.87 2.84
N ILE A 61 -0.92 13.22 3.34
CA ILE A 61 -1.06 14.05 4.55
C ILE A 61 -0.41 13.36 5.76
N VAL A 62 -0.63 12.06 5.95
CA VAL A 62 -0.04 11.31 7.07
C VAL A 62 1.48 11.30 6.97
N ILE A 63 2.02 11.03 5.79
CA ILE A 63 3.48 11.04 5.55
C ILE A 63 4.05 12.45 5.79
N GLY A 64 3.45 13.47 5.18
CA GLY A 64 3.86 14.87 5.33
C GLY A 64 3.79 15.33 6.79
N GLY A 65 2.74 14.96 7.50
CA GLY A 65 2.59 15.21 8.94
C GLY A 65 3.69 14.52 9.76
N ARG A 66 4.00 13.25 9.48
CA ARG A 66 5.09 12.54 10.16
C ARG A 66 6.44 13.20 9.89
N MET A 67 6.70 13.63 8.65
CA MET A 67 7.92 14.35 8.29
C MET A 67 7.98 15.73 8.96
N ALA A 68 6.87 16.46 9.05
CA ALA A 68 6.81 17.75 9.74
C ALA A 68 7.08 17.63 11.25
N VAL A 69 6.61 16.55 11.88
CA VAL A 69 6.96 16.22 13.27
C VAL A 69 8.45 15.91 13.40
N LEU A 70 9.00 15.08 12.51
CA LEU A 70 10.42 14.72 12.51
C LEU A 70 11.32 15.95 12.29
N ALA A 71 10.94 16.85 11.37
CA ALA A 71 11.70 18.05 11.07
C ALA A 71 11.72 19.06 12.22
N GLN A 72 10.69 19.07 13.08
CA GLN A 72 10.64 19.90 14.28
C GLN A 72 11.29 19.23 15.51
N SER A 73 11.53 17.92 15.47
CA SER A 73 12.19 17.24 16.59
C SER A 73 13.67 17.60 16.65
N GLU A 74 14.21 17.73 17.87
CA GLU A 74 15.63 17.96 18.05
C GLU A 74 16.44 16.81 17.41
N PRO A 75 17.44 17.11 16.57
CA PRO A 75 18.29 16.10 15.97
C PRO A 75 19.13 15.44 17.06
N ALA A 76 18.65 14.32 17.57
CA ALA A 76 19.43 13.43 18.42
C ALA A 76 20.33 12.58 17.53
N GLU A 77 21.64 12.65 17.73
CA GLU A 77 22.54 11.64 17.18
C GLU A 77 22.03 10.25 17.59
N PRO A 78 21.90 9.29 16.65
CA PRO A 78 21.53 7.93 16.98
C PRO A 78 22.61 7.33 17.90
N ARG A 79 22.43 7.46 19.23
CA ARG A 79 23.34 6.86 20.23
C ARG A 79 23.36 5.34 20.14
N ALA A 80 22.36 4.76 19.49
CA ALA A 80 22.38 3.41 18.98
C ALA A 80 21.72 3.40 17.60
N SER A 81 22.54 3.40 16.55
CA SER A 81 22.18 2.58 15.39
C SER A 81 22.04 1.18 15.96
N ALA A 82 20.83 0.62 16.00
CA ALA A 82 20.71 -0.82 16.15
C ALA A 82 21.43 -1.38 14.93
N ALA A 83 22.70 -1.76 15.11
CA ALA A 83 23.46 -2.46 14.09
C ALA A 83 22.54 -3.56 13.58
N GLY A 84 22.13 -3.45 12.32
CA GLY A 84 21.17 -4.37 11.72
C GLY A 84 21.67 -5.78 11.95
N ALA A 85 20.94 -6.53 12.79
CA ALA A 85 21.43 -7.71 13.48
C ALA A 85 22.83 -7.48 14.09
N SER A 86 22.91 -7.35 15.42
CA SER A 86 24.10 -7.86 16.09
C SER A 86 24.33 -9.24 15.47
N ILE A 87 25.41 -9.42 14.73
CA ILE A 87 25.87 -10.76 14.38
C ILE A 87 26.26 -11.34 15.73
N LEU A 88 25.26 -11.85 16.46
CA LEU A 88 25.40 -12.76 17.56
C LEU A 88 25.94 -14.01 16.87
N ALA A 89 27.24 -14.02 16.61
CA ALA A 89 28.00 -15.22 16.28
C ALA A 89 28.07 -16.13 17.53
N GLN A 90 26.97 -16.24 18.27
CA GLN A 90 26.83 -17.16 19.38
C GLN A 90 26.37 -18.48 18.80
N ARG A 91 27.33 -19.18 18.22
CA ARG A 91 27.18 -20.58 17.82
C ARG A 91 26.90 -21.42 19.07
N ALA A 92 25.95 -22.35 19.02
CA ALA A 92 25.71 -23.25 20.15
C ALA A 92 26.90 -24.20 20.42
N ASP A 93 27.10 -24.59 21.68
CA ASP A 93 28.12 -25.56 22.05
C ASP A 93 27.84 -26.92 21.39
N ILE A 94 28.90 -27.58 20.92
CA ILE A 94 28.81 -28.99 20.55
C ILE A 94 29.02 -29.82 21.80
N VAL A 95 28.09 -30.72 22.09
CA VAL A 95 28.19 -31.66 23.22
C VAL A 95 28.16 -33.12 22.76
N ASP A 96 28.76 -34.02 23.56
CA ASP A 96 28.65 -35.47 23.37
C ASP A 96 27.29 -36.02 23.87
N ARG A 97 27.08 -37.34 23.74
CA ARG A 97 25.85 -38.02 24.21
C ARG A 97 25.61 -37.97 25.73
N LYS A 98 26.64 -37.65 26.51
CA LYS A 98 26.61 -37.48 27.97
C LYS A 98 26.58 -36.00 28.38
N GLY A 99 26.43 -35.08 27.42
CA GLY A 99 26.33 -33.64 27.66
C GLY A 99 27.66 -32.93 27.89
N ARG A 100 28.81 -33.55 27.55
CA ARG A 100 30.13 -32.93 27.75
C ARG A 100 30.50 -32.04 26.57
N ILE A 101 31.06 -30.86 26.84
CA ILE A 101 31.45 -29.88 25.81
C ILE A 101 32.64 -30.40 24.99
N LEU A 102 32.47 -30.42 23.66
CA LEU A 102 33.50 -30.74 22.67
C LEU A 102 34.00 -29.51 21.94
N ALA A 103 33.15 -28.49 21.76
CA ALA A 103 33.53 -27.19 21.20
C ALA A 103 32.59 -26.09 21.71
N THR A 104 33.16 -24.99 22.19
CA THR A 104 32.46 -23.79 22.68
C THR A 104 33.07 -22.56 22.03
N ASN A 105 32.32 -21.45 22.01
CA ASN A 105 32.92 -20.16 21.69
C ASN A 105 33.69 -19.62 22.89
N PHE A 106 34.71 -18.80 22.62
CA PHE A 106 35.43 -18.04 23.62
C PHE A 106 35.39 -16.57 23.24
N ASP A 107 35.16 -15.72 24.23
CA ASP A 107 35.22 -14.27 24.04
C ASP A 107 36.67 -13.87 23.75
N THR A 108 36.94 -13.55 22.49
CA THR A 108 38.25 -13.08 22.03
C THR A 108 38.12 -11.62 21.62
N HIS A 109 38.93 -10.78 22.24
CA HIS A 109 38.99 -9.36 21.91
C HIS A 109 40.17 -9.13 20.97
N SER A 110 39.90 -8.57 19.79
CA SER A 110 40.93 -8.12 18.86
C SER A 110 40.91 -6.60 18.80
N LEU A 111 42.05 -5.97 19.04
CA LEU A 111 42.23 -4.54 18.82
C LEU A 111 42.75 -4.33 17.40
N TYR A 112 42.04 -3.49 16.65
CA TYR A 112 42.47 -3.02 15.34
C TYR A 112 42.66 -1.50 15.42
N ALA A 113 43.75 -1.03 14.84
CA ALA A 113 44.03 0.39 14.70
C ALA A 113 44.22 0.72 13.23
N GLN A 114 43.70 1.87 12.81
CA GLN A 114 43.95 2.42 11.47
C GLN A 114 44.98 3.55 11.62
N PRO A 115 46.26 3.32 11.23
CA PRO A 115 47.33 4.26 11.54
C PRO A 115 47.09 5.68 11.01
N GLN A 116 46.44 5.82 9.85
CA GLN A 116 46.11 7.10 9.23
C GLN A 116 45.13 7.97 10.04
N GLN A 117 44.37 7.37 10.96
CA GLN A 117 43.38 8.05 11.79
C GLN A 117 43.86 8.24 13.24
N MET A 118 45.09 7.82 13.56
CA MET A 118 45.66 8.00 14.89
C MET A 118 46.14 9.45 15.07
N ILE A 119 46.22 9.90 16.32
CA ILE A 119 46.63 11.27 16.68
C ILE A 119 48.02 11.62 16.10
N GLU A 120 48.91 10.62 16.03
CA GLU A 120 50.26 10.75 15.47
C GLU A 120 50.51 9.68 14.38
N PRO A 121 50.01 9.88 13.13
CA PRO A 121 50.09 8.85 12.07
C PRO A 121 51.51 8.42 11.72
N GLU A 122 52.45 9.37 11.65
CA GLU A 122 53.87 9.11 11.32
C GLU A 122 54.58 8.25 12.36
N ARG A 123 54.18 8.32 13.65
CA ARG A 123 54.72 7.45 14.71
C ARG A 123 54.04 6.09 14.77
N ALA A 124 52.80 5.99 14.28
CA ALA A 124 52.01 4.75 14.34
C ALA A 124 52.42 3.70 13.29
N VAL A 125 53.15 4.10 12.25
CA VAL A 125 53.55 3.25 11.12
C VAL A 125 55.00 2.73 11.22
N ARG A 126 55.76 3.21 12.21
CA ARG A 126 57.16 2.81 12.41
C ARG A 126 57.29 1.59 13.31
#